data_AF-A0A344LTL8-F1
#
_entry.id   AF-A0A344LTL8-F1
#
_cell.length_a   1.000
_cell.length_b   1.000
_cell.length_c   1.000
_cell.angle_alpha   90.00
_cell.angle_beta   90.00
_cell.angle_gamma   90.00
#
_symmetry.space_group_name_H-M   'P 1'
#
loop_
_entity.id
_entity.type
_entity.pdbx_description
1 polymer ?
#
loop_
_entity_poly.entity_id
_entity_poly.type
_entity_poly.pdbx_seq_one_letter_code
_entity_poly.pdbx_strand_id
1 'polypeptide(L)' 'MQTSKITRIAVVVLVLLFLVLSVISCSTHVHTSGRPTSGKKIPPGQAKKMNGDKSAKAYAPGQQKKR' A
#
# COMPACT_ATOMS: atom_id res chain seq x y z
N MET A 1 -22.14 31.92 32.02
CA MET A 1 -22.78 30.84 31.20
C MET A 1 -22.15 30.61 29.83
N GLN A 2 -21.42 31.57 29.23
CA GLN A 2 -20.80 31.39 27.90
C GLN A 2 -19.53 30.52 27.93
N THR A 3 -18.76 30.58 29.02
CA THR A 3 -17.47 29.86 29.18
C THR A 3 -17.61 28.34 29.08
N SER A 4 -18.66 27.76 29.67
CA SER A 4 -18.92 26.31 29.61
C SER A 4 -19.28 25.82 28.20
N LYS A 5 -19.88 26.67 27.36
CA LYS A 5 -20.16 26.35 25.96
C LYS A 5 -18.85 26.30 25.16
N ILE A 6 -17.97 27.28 25.36
CA ILE A 6 -16.64 27.32 24.74
C ILE A 6 -15.82 26.09 25.16
N THR A 7 -15.82 25.73 26.44
CA THR A 7 -15.11 24.53 26.91
C THR A 7 -15.66 23.25 26.28
N ARG A 8 -16.99 23.10 26.15
CA ARG A 8 -17.59 21.94 25.46
C ARG A 8 -17.20 21.88 23.98
N ILE A 9 -17.22 23.01 23.29
CA ILE A 9 -16.79 23.10 21.88
C ILE A 9 -15.31 22.74 21.76
N ALA A 10 -14.46 23.27 22.64
CA ALA A 10 -13.02 22.98 22.65
C ALA A 10 -12.74 21.48 22.86
N VAL A 11 -13.47 20.83 23.77
CA VAL A 11 -13.34 19.37 24.00
C VAL A 11 -13.77 18.58 22.76
N VAL A 12 -14.90 18.95 22.12
CA VAL A 12 -15.37 18.28 20.90
C VAL A 12 -14.37 18.42 19.76
N VAL A 13 -13.81 19.62 19.56
CA VAL A 13 -12.79 19.89 18.53
C VAL A 13 -11.53 19.07 18.79
N LEU A 14 -11.09 18.97 20.05
CA LEU A 14 -9.89 18.21 20.42
C LEU A 14 -10.06 16.71 20.17
N VAL A 15 -11.23 16.15 20.47
CA VAL A 15 -11.56 14.75 20.19
C VAL A 15 -11.61 14.48 18.68
N LEU A 16 -12.25 15.35 17.90
CA LEU A 16 -12.32 15.22 16.44
C LEU A 16 -10.93 15.29 15.79
N LEU A 17 -10.06 16.19 16.26
CA LEU A 17 -8.69 16.31 15.78
C LEU A 17 -7.92 15.00 15.99
N PHE A 18 -8.02 14.41 17.19
CA PHE A 18 -7.33 13.18 17.54
C PHE A 18 -7.81 11.98 16.69
N LEU A 19 -9.11 11.93 16.40
CA LEU A 19 -9.69 10.90 15.53
C LEU A 19 -9.13 10.97 14.10
N VAL A 20 -9.05 12.16 13.52
CA VAL A 20 -8.50 12.36 12.16
C VAL A 20 -7.02 11.98 12.09
N LEU A 21 -6.23 12.38 13.08
CA LEU A 21 -4.80 12.02 13.14
C LEU A 21 -4.58 10.50 13.24
N SER A 22 -5.44 9.80 13.98
CA SER A 22 -5.36 8.35 14.15
C SER A 22 -5.62 7.59 12.83
N VAL A 23 -6.55 8.06 11.99
CA VAL A 23 -6.86 7.44 10.70
C VAL A 23 -5.72 7.63 9.69
N ILE A 24 -5.04 8.78 9.69
CA ILE A 24 -3.90 9.03 8.81
C ILE A 24 -2.75 8.04 9.10
N SER A 25 -2.52 7.72 10.38
CA SER A 25 -1.46 6.79 10.80
C SER A 25 -1.71 5.33 10.39
N CYS A 26 -2.93 4.97 9.99
CA CYS A 26 -3.23 3.66 9.43
C CYS A 26 -2.88 3.55 7.93
N SER A 27 -2.11 4.49 7.37
CA SER A 27 -1.52 4.31 6.05
C SER A 27 -0.50 3.18 6.10
N THR A 28 -0.96 1.98 5.75
CA THR A 28 -0.09 0.83 5.50
C THR A 28 0.89 1.24 4.42
N HIS A 29 2.14 1.48 4.81
CA HIS A 29 3.26 1.61 3.90
C HIS A 29 3.40 0.27 3.20
N VAL A 30 2.66 0.09 2.10
CA VAL A 30 2.93 -0.99 1.17
C VAL A 30 4.35 -0.72 0.70
N HIS A 31 5.28 -1.55 1.15
CA HIS A 31 6.55 -1.70 0.45
C HIS A 31 6.18 -2.17 -0.95
N THR A 32 5.88 -1.21 -1.84
CA THR A 32 6.00 -1.41 -3.27
C THR A 32 7.48 -1.68 -3.42
N SER A 33 7.82 -2.98 -3.34
CA SER A 33 9.16 -3.47 -3.59
C SER A 33 9.57 -2.81 -4.88
N GLY A 34 10.59 -1.97 -4.78
CA GLY A 34 10.83 -0.88 -5.73
C GLY A 34 10.69 -1.34 -7.16
N ARG A 35 10.19 -0.42 -8.00
CA ARG A 35 10.35 -0.47 -9.46
C ARG A 35 11.70 -1.13 -9.76
N PRO A 36 11.75 -2.29 -10.43
CA PRO A 36 13.01 -2.96 -10.66
C PRO A 36 13.89 -1.96 -11.38
N THR A 37 14.99 -1.59 -10.75
CA THR A 37 16.07 -0.88 -11.42
C THR A 37 16.34 -1.63 -12.72
N SER A 38 16.35 -0.88 -13.82
CA SER A 38 16.37 -1.24 -15.25
C SER A 38 17.25 -2.44 -15.68
N GLY A 39 18.05 -3.04 -14.78
CA GLY A 39 18.88 -4.22 -15.04
C GLY A 39 18.45 -5.55 -14.37
N LYS A 40 17.49 -5.58 -13.44
CA LYS A 40 17.07 -6.84 -12.79
C LYS A 40 15.82 -7.42 -13.46
N LYS A 41 15.96 -8.59 -14.09
CA LYS A 41 14.82 -9.37 -14.62
C LYS A 41 13.79 -9.58 -13.52
N ILE A 42 12.53 -9.25 -13.83
CA ILE A 42 11.38 -9.46 -12.93
C ILE A 42 11.36 -10.94 -12.54
N PRO A 43 11.29 -11.29 -11.25
CA PRO A 43 11.24 -12.68 -10.83
C PRO A 43 10.00 -13.36 -11.42
N PRO A 44 10.10 -14.64 -11.80
CA PRO A 44 9.06 -15.35 -12.56
C PRO A 44 7.70 -15.36 -11.85
N GLY A 45 7.69 -15.34 -10.51
CA GLY A 45 6.46 -15.22 -9.71
C GLY A 45 5.76 -13.87 -9.83
N GLN A 46 6.51 -12.77 -9.98
CA GLN A 46 5.93 -11.44 -10.22
C GLN A 46 5.49 -11.29 -11.68
N ALA A 47 6.30 -11.78 -12.64
CA ALA A 47 5.96 -11.75 -14.06
C ALA A 47 4.66 -12.51 -14.34
N LYS A 48 4.49 -13.70 -13.75
CA LYS A 48 3.25 -14.48 -13.79
C LYS A 48 2.05 -13.67 -13.28
N LYS A 49 2.18 -13.03 -12.10
CA LYS A 49 1.09 -12.24 -11.50
C LYS A 49 0.72 -11.03 -12.34
N MET A 50 1.70 -10.35 -12.94
CA MET A 50 1.47 -9.23 -13.85
C MET A 50 0.77 -9.66 -15.14
N ASN A 51 1.10 -10.83 -15.69
CA ASN A 51 0.49 -11.32 -16.94
C ASN A 51 -0.83 -12.08 -16.74
N GLY A 52 -1.26 -12.30 -15.49
CA GLY A 52 -2.49 -13.05 -15.18
C GLY A 52 -2.38 -14.57 -15.42
N ASP A 53 -1.17 -15.09 -15.65
CA ASP A 53 -0.98 -16.50 -15.97
C ASP A 53 -1.13 -17.41 -14.76
N LYS A 54 -1.66 -18.62 -14.96
CA LYS A 54 -1.75 -19.64 -13.90
C LYS A 54 -0.43 -20.34 -13.59
N SER A 55 0.63 -20.16 -14.40
CA SER A 55 1.92 -20.82 -14.19
C SER A 55 3.13 -19.91 -14.46
N ALA A 56 4.17 -20.04 -13.64
CA ALA A 56 5.42 -19.28 -13.78
C ALA A 56 6.44 -20.01 -14.67
N LYS A 57 6.11 -21.22 -15.16
CA LYS A 57 7.00 -22.04 -15.99
C LYS A 57 7.48 -21.29 -17.24
N ALA A 58 6.62 -20.50 -17.87
CA ALA A 58 6.96 -19.72 -19.07
C ALA A 58 7.97 -18.57 -18.80
N TYR A 59 8.16 -18.19 -17.53
CA TYR A 59 9.03 -17.09 -17.11
C TYR A 59 10.31 -17.58 -16.44
N ALA A 60 10.45 -18.89 -16.23
CA ALA A 60 11.63 -19.46 -15.58
C ALA A 60 12.85 -19.41 -16.52
N PRO A 61 14.04 -19.01 -16.02
CA PRO A 61 15.26 -18.99 -16.81
C PRO A 61 15.60 -20.40 -17.30
N GLY A 62 15.80 -20.57 -18.61
CA GLY A 62 16.15 -21.86 -19.24
C GLY A 62 14.97 -22.64 -19.83
N GLN A 63 13.72 -22.17 -19.69
CA GLN A 63 12.58 -22.77 -20.39
C GLN A 63 12.46 -22.20 -21.81
N GLN A 64 12.62 -23.03 -22.83
CA GLN A 64 12.26 -22.64 -24.20
C GLN A 64 10.75 -22.47 -24.28
N LYS A 65 10.30 -21.25 -24.59
CA LYS A 65 8.91 -20.96 -24.89
C LYS A 65 8.53 -21.74 -26.16
N LYS A 66 7.88 -22.90 -26.01
CA LYS A 66 7.20 -23.54 -27.14
C LYS A 66 6.08 -22.59 -27.57
N ARG A 67 6.23 -22.04 -28.77
CA ARG A 67 5.23 -21.19 -29.41
C ARG A 67 4.18 -22.05 -30.08
#